data_AF-A0A7X9EGU3-F1
#
_entry.id   AF-A0A7X9EGU3-F1
#
_cell.length_a   1.000
_cell.length_b   1.000
_cell.length_c   1.000
_cell.angle_alpha   90.00
_cell.angle_beta   90.00
_cell.angle_gamma   90.00
#
_symmetry.space_group_name_H-M   'P 1'
#
loop_
_entity.id
_entity.type
_entity.pdbx_description
1 polymer ?
#
loop_
_entity_poly.entity_id
_entity_poly.type
_entity_poly.pdbx_seq_one_letter_code
_entity_poly.pdbx_strand_id
1 'polypeptide(L)'
;MKKFFLLFVMLSLTTTLFAEETLKGSWDRASYKLGDEALLTIILPKLPENFFVEGIPSPKSDLNDFRIVEVEKKWESGGSANLKIKMIIFGAGKISFPVERIKILTEKEETSYRVEIPQIEIGGRISSSDSPPAVASPVEIPKSFPLLETIILALVLLF
;
A
#
# COMPACT_ATOMS: atom_id res chain seq x y z
N MET A 1 36.13 47.63 25.39
CA MET A 1 35.12 47.49 24.33
C MET A 1 35.09 46.05 23.84
N LYS A 2 34.28 45.19 24.48
CA LYS A 2 34.14 43.75 24.20
C LYS A 2 32.66 43.45 23.94
N LYS A 3 32.10 43.85 22.80
CA LYS A 3 30.68 43.59 22.48
C LYS A 3 30.38 43.32 20.99
N PHE A 4 31.39 43.04 20.17
CA PHE A 4 31.17 42.76 18.74
C PHE A 4 31.42 41.30 18.32
N PHE A 5 31.86 40.43 19.23
CA PHE A 5 32.23 39.06 18.88
C PHE A 5 31.07 38.05 18.92
N LEU A 6 29.90 38.47 19.40
CA LEU A 6 28.76 37.58 19.68
C LEU A 6 27.60 37.68 18.68
N LEU A 7 27.77 38.46 17.60
CA LEU A 7 26.74 38.57 16.56
C LEU A 7 26.98 37.61 15.38
N PHE A 8 28.17 37.02 15.26
CA PHE A 8 28.50 36.11 14.15
C PHE A 8 28.30 34.63 14.48
N VAL A 9 28.11 34.27 15.75
CA VAL A 9 27.90 32.87 16.18
C VAL A 9 26.42 32.46 16.14
N MET A 10 25.49 33.42 16.00
CA MET A 10 24.04 33.16 16.01
C MET A 10 23.38 33.22 14.63
N LEU A 11 24.17 33.25 13.55
CA LEU A 11 23.66 33.24 12.18
C LEU A 11 24.30 32.14 11.32
N SER A 12 24.46 30.95 11.90
CA SER A 12 24.57 29.71 11.13
C SER A 12 23.46 28.75 11.56
N LEU A 13 22.22 29.24 11.56
CA LEU A 13 21.07 28.35 11.38
C LEU A 13 21.10 27.95 9.91
N THR A 14 22.07 27.10 9.55
CA THR A 14 22.07 26.40 8.28
C THR A 14 20.86 25.51 8.31
N THR A 15 19.73 26.02 7.81
CA THR A 15 18.69 25.19 7.25
C THR A 15 19.35 24.40 6.14
N THR A 16 19.89 23.23 6.47
CA THR A 16 20.14 22.17 5.52
C THR A 16 18.78 21.88 4.92
N LEU A 17 18.48 22.55 3.80
CA LEU A 17 17.58 22.01 2.80
C LEU A 17 18.23 20.69 2.38
N PHE A 18 17.94 19.63 3.12
CA PHE A 18 18.08 18.29 2.56
C PHE A 18 17.10 18.30 1.39
N ALA A 19 17.65 18.36 0.17
CA ALA A 19 16.87 18.03 -0.99
C ALA A 19 16.28 16.64 -0.71
N GLU A 20 14.96 16.54 -0.57
CA GLU A 20 14.29 15.26 -0.32
C GLU A 20 14.69 14.33 -1.45
N GLU A 21 15.50 13.31 -1.14
CA GLU A 21 15.99 12.38 -2.15
C GLU A 21 14.82 11.57 -2.70
N THR A 22 14.81 11.37 -4.01
CA THR A 22 13.73 10.67 -4.70
C THR A 22 14.13 9.22 -4.98
N LEU A 23 13.34 8.27 -4.48
CA LEU A 23 13.41 6.86 -4.86
C LEU A 23 12.60 6.64 -6.13
N LYS A 24 13.22 5.97 -7.10
CA LYS A 24 12.54 5.58 -8.33
C LYS A 24 11.94 4.20 -8.15
N GLY A 25 10.66 4.09 -8.48
CA GLY A 25 9.99 2.81 -8.64
C GLY A 25 9.76 2.49 -10.12
N SER A 26 9.72 1.21 -10.44
CA SER A 26 9.43 0.71 -11.79
C SER A 26 8.51 -0.49 -11.75
N TRP A 27 7.60 -0.52 -12.73
CA TRP A 27 6.74 -1.65 -13.00
C TRP A 27 7.47 -2.69 -13.84
N ASP A 28 7.15 -3.97 -13.66
CA ASP A 28 7.71 -5.04 -14.50
C ASP A 28 7.28 -4.93 -15.96
N ARG A 29 6.13 -4.30 -16.24
CA ARG A 29 5.55 -4.12 -17.57
C ARG A 29 4.89 -2.75 -17.72
N ALA A 30 4.71 -2.30 -18.96
CA ALA A 30 4.13 -0.99 -19.27
C ALA A 30 2.59 -0.95 -19.20
N SER A 31 1.92 -2.10 -19.27
CA SER A 31 0.46 -2.20 -19.31
C SER A 31 -0.02 -3.49 -18.65
N TYR A 32 -1.18 -3.43 -18.00
CA TYR A 32 -1.81 -4.56 -17.32
C TYR A 32 -3.29 -4.66 -17.67
N LYS A 33 -3.92 -5.79 -17.33
CA LYS A 33 -5.37 -5.97 -17.36
C LYS A 33 -5.92 -6.07 -15.94
N LEU A 34 -7.21 -5.83 -15.79
CA LEU A 34 -7.91 -6.03 -14.52
C LEU A 34 -7.79 -7.50 -14.09
N GLY A 35 -7.29 -7.74 -12.89
CA GLY A 35 -7.03 -9.07 -12.31
C GLY A 35 -5.59 -9.57 -12.52
N ASP A 36 -4.76 -8.86 -13.29
CA ASP A 36 -3.36 -9.26 -13.48
C ASP A 36 -2.55 -9.12 -12.18
N GLU A 37 -1.56 -10.01 -12.05
CA GLU A 37 -0.46 -9.82 -11.11
C GLU A 37 0.53 -8.79 -11.66
N ALA A 38 0.88 -7.82 -10.82
CA ALA A 38 1.86 -6.79 -11.09
C ALA A 38 3.00 -6.85 -10.08
N LEU A 39 4.20 -6.54 -10.55
CA LEU A 39 5.40 -6.41 -9.74
C LEU A 39 5.92 -4.99 -9.84
N LEU A 40 5.93 -4.31 -8.69
CA LEU A 40 6.57 -3.01 -8.51
C LEU A 40 7.91 -3.21 -7.81
N THR A 41 8.98 -2.64 -8.37
CA THR A 41 10.31 -2.61 -7.74
C THR A 41 10.66 -1.18 -7.38
N ILE A 42 11.04 -0.94 -6.12
CA ILE A 42 11.59 0.35 -5.66
C ILE A 42 13.04 0.12 -5.26
N ILE A 43 13.94 0.91 -5.84
CA ILE A 43 15.37 0.85 -5.54
C ILE A 43 15.63 1.72 -4.32
N LEU A 44 16.07 1.11 -3.22
CA LEU A 44 16.50 1.79 -2.02
C LEU A 44 18.01 2.13 -2.14
N PRO A 45 18.46 3.24 -1.51
CA PRO A 45 19.88 3.59 -1.49
C PRO A 45 20.67 2.55 -0.71
N LYS A 46 21.99 2.73 -0.64
CA LYS A 46 22.81 1.86 0.21
C LYS A 46 22.48 2.09 1.68
N LEU A 47 21.98 1.05 2.34
CA LEU A 47 21.52 1.13 3.72
C LEU A 47 22.53 0.50 4.68
N PRO A 48 22.63 0.99 5.93
CA PRO A 48 23.43 0.35 6.97
C PRO A 48 22.86 -1.02 7.34
N GLU A 49 23.59 -1.83 8.12
CA GLU A 49 23.13 -3.18 8.50
C GLU A 49 21.85 -3.18 9.36
N ASN A 50 21.67 -2.18 10.23
CA ASN A 50 20.52 -2.07 11.13
C ASN A 50 19.67 -0.84 10.78
N PHE A 51 18.55 -1.10 10.10
CA PHE A 51 17.56 -0.08 9.77
C PHE A 51 16.17 -0.71 9.70
N PHE A 52 15.17 0.15 9.87
CA PHE A 52 13.78 -0.15 9.66
C PHE A 52 13.23 0.71 8.52
N VAL A 53 12.23 0.19 7.80
CA VAL A 53 11.62 0.92 6.69
C VAL A 53 10.13 1.05 6.93
N GLU A 54 9.66 2.29 6.94
CA GLU A 54 8.24 2.66 7.05
C GLU A 54 7.70 3.17 5.71
N GLY A 55 6.37 3.17 5.58
CA GLY A 55 5.67 3.57 4.36
C GLY A 55 5.52 2.45 3.33
N ILE A 56 6.07 1.26 3.61
CA ILE A 56 5.85 0.07 2.80
C ILE A 56 4.50 -0.54 3.19
N PRO A 57 3.61 -0.84 2.23
CA PRO A 57 2.33 -1.43 2.56
C PRO A 57 2.48 -2.87 3.04
N SER A 58 1.60 -3.27 3.96
CA SER A 58 1.63 -4.62 4.52
C SER A 58 1.18 -5.67 3.49
N PRO A 59 1.74 -6.90 3.51
CA PRO A 59 1.17 -8.00 2.76
C PRO A 59 -0.32 -8.19 3.09
N LYS A 60 -1.12 -8.55 2.09
CA LYS A 60 -2.58 -8.71 2.16
C LYS A 60 -3.36 -7.42 2.44
N SER A 61 -2.73 -6.25 2.37
CA SER A 61 -3.44 -4.98 2.43
C SER A 61 -4.15 -4.68 1.10
N ASP A 62 -5.34 -4.11 1.19
CA ASP A 62 -6.09 -3.59 0.07
C ASP A 62 -5.84 -2.07 -0.01
N LEU A 63 -5.32 -1.60 -1.14
CA LEU A 63 -4.90 -0.22 -1.41
C LEU A 63 -5.63 0.31 -2.65
N ASN A 64 -6.87 0.76 -2.47
CA ASN A 64 -7.74 1.26 -3.54
C ASN A 64 -7.77 0.29 -4.75
N ASP A 65 -6.96 0.57 -5.77
CA ASP A 65 -6.85 -0.15 -7.04
C ASP A 65 -5.98 -1.41 -6.98
N PHE A 66 -5.33 -1.70 -5.85
CA PHE A 66 -4.38 -2.80 -5.70
C PHE A 66 -4.69 -3.65 -4.47
N ARG A 67 -4.44 -4.96 -4.55
CA ARG A 67 -4.26 -5.83 -3.38
C ARG A 67 -2.81 -6.26 -3.30
N ILE A 68 -2.15 -6.00 -2.18
CA ILE A 68 -0.78 -6.46 -1.97
C ILE A 68 -0.80 -7.95 -1.66
N VAL A 69 -0.08 -8.74 -2.44
CA VAL A 69 0.07 -10.18 -2.24
C VAL A 69 1.30 -10.46 -1.38
N GLU A 70 2.42 -9.85 -1.74
CA GLU A 70 3.71 -10.11 -1.13
C GLU A 70 4.61 -8.87 -1.18
N VAL A 71 5.46 -8.74 -0.17
CA VAL A 71 6.50 -7.72 -0.10
C VAL A 71 7.81 -8.41 0.24
N GLU A 72 8.78 -8.34 -0.67
CA GLU A 72 10.11 -8.92 -0.52
C GLU A 72 11.16 -7.81 -0.50
N LYS A 73 12.09 -7.90 0.45
CA LYS A 73 13.28 -7.03 0.53
C LYS A 73 14.49 -7.86 0.13
N LYS A 74 15.10 -7.54 -1.02
CA LYS A 74 16.26 -8.27 -1.53
C LYS A 74 17.50 -7.39 -1.56
N TRP A 75 18.58 -7.89 -0.99
CA TRP A 75 19.89 -7.24 -0.99
C TRP A 75 20.69 -7.61 -2.23
N GLU A 76 21.25 -6.61 -2.90
CA GLU A 76 22.18 -6.82 -3.99
C GLU A 76 23.63 -6.67 -3.51
N SER A 77 24.53 -7.42 -4.11
CA SER A 77 25.97 -7.47 -3.74
C SER A 77 26.73 -6.14 -3.94
N GLY A 78 26.08 -5.11 -4.51
CA GLY A 78 26.60 -3.74 -4.61
C GLY A 78 26.21 -2.82 -3.44
N GLY A 79 25.46 -3.31 -2.46
CA GLY A 79 25.01 -2.54 -1.31
C GLY A 79 23.66 -1.82 -1.48
N SER A 80 23.05 -1.87 -2.67
CA SER A 80 21.66 -1.46 -2.88
C SER A 80 20.68 -2.52 -2.37
N ALA A 81 19.51 -2.07 -1.94
CA ALA A 81 18.38 -2.96 -1.63
C ALA A 81 17.23 -2.71 -2.59
N ASN A 82 16.60 -3.78 -3.06
CA ASN A 82 15.41 -3.71 -3.87
C ASN A 82 14.21 -4.14 -3.04
N LEU A 83 13.23 -3.25 -2.96
CA LEU A 83 11.91 -3.55 -2.42
C LEU A 83 11.01 -4.01 -3.57
N LYS A 84 10.59 -5.26 -3.53
CA LYS A 84 9.69 -5.86 -4.51
C LYS A 84 8.31 -6.02 -3.89
N ILE A 85 7.30 -5.46 -4.54
CA ILE A 85 5.92 -5.51 -4.10
C ILE A 85 5.12 -6.23 -5.19
N LYS A 86 4.63 -7.43 -4.89
CA LYS A 86 3.71 -8.17 -5.76
C LYS A 86 2.28 -7.82 -5.36
N MET A 87 1.45 -7.55 -6.35
CA MET A 87 0.08 -7.11 -6.13
C MET A 87 -0.86 -7.60 -7.24
N ILE A 88 -2.15 -7.63 -6.96
CA ILE A 88 -3.21 -7.86 -7.96
C ILE A 88 -3.90 -6.53 -8.24
N ILE A 89 -4.12 -6.22 -9.52
CA ILE A 89 -4.76 -4.97 -9.95
C ILE A 89 -6.27 -5.13 -10.07
N PHE A 90 -7.02 -4.23 -9.44
CA PHE A 90 -8.48 -4.15 -9.51
C PHE A 90 -9.01 -2.83 -10.06
N GLY A 91 -8.18 -1.78 -10.10
CA GLY A 91 -8.53 -0.49 -10.71
C GLY A 91 -8.61 -0.54 -12.23
N ALA A 92 -9.24 0.48 -12.82
CA ALA A 92 -9.39 0.62 -14.27
C ALA A 92 -8.95 2.00 -14.74
N GLY A 93 -8.43 2.08 -15.97
CA GLY A 93 -7.91 3.32 -16.55
C GLY A 93 -6.47 3.60 -16.12
N LYS A 94 -6.15 4.88 -15.86
CA LYS A 94 -4.81 5.28 -15.41
C LYS A 94 -4.75 5.25 -13.89
N ILE A 95 -3.95 4.35 -13.33
CA ILE A 95 -3.82 4.17 -11.89
C ILE A 95 -2.41 4.50 -11.40
N SER A 96 -2.34 4.97 -10.16
CA SER A 96 -1.09 5.36 -9.49
C SER A 96 -0.93 4.55 -8.22
N PHE A 97 0.27 4.04 -7.95
CA PHE A 97 0.52 3.38 -6.68
C PHE A 97 0.50 4.41 -5.54
N PRO A 98 -0.28 4.21 -4.47
CA PRO A 98 -0.59 5.26 -3.50
C PRO A 98 0.52 5.51 -2.46
N VAL A 99 1.73 4.97 -2.67
CA VAL A 99 2.87 5.19 -1.78
C VAL A 99 3.70 6.35 -2.30
N GLU A 100 3.57 7.49 -1.62
CA GLU A 100 4.29 8.72 -1.98
C GLU A 100 5.61 8.89 -1.24
N ARG A 101 5.76 8.23 -0.08
CA ARG A 101 6.93 8.37 0.80
C ARG A 101 7.33 7.06 1.45
N ILE A 102 8.64 6.88 1.57
CA ILE A 102 9.26 5.81 2.36
C ILE A 102 10.21 6.47 3.35
N LYS A 103 10.17 6.02 4.61
CA LYS A 103 11.11 6.47 5.63
C LYS A 103 12.05 5.35 5.99
N ILE A 104 13.31 5.70 6.19
CA ILE A 104 14.35 4.79 6.61
C ILE A 104 14.84 5.27 7.98
N LEU A 105 14.67 4.40 8.96
CA LEU A 105 14.96 4.66 10.36
C LEU A 105 16.18 3.84 10.74
N THR A 106 17.21 4.49 11.25
CA THR A 106 18.36 3.85 11.88
C THR A 106 18.38 4.24 13.35
N GLU A 107 19.32 3.69 14.13
CA GLU A 107 19.49 4.11 15.53
C GLU A 107 19.85 5.60 15.69
N LYS A 108 20.37 6.25 14.64
CA LYS A 108 20.94 7.61 14.71
C LYS A 108 20.18 8.64 13.88
N GLU A 109 19.48 8.21 12.83
CA GLU A 109 18.88 9.10 11.85
C GLU A 109 17.55 8.55 11.31
N GLU A 110 16.64 9.47 10.99
CA GLU A 110 15.46 9.22 10.17
C GLU A 110 15.66 9.96 8.85
N THR A 111 15.59 9.24 7.74
CA THR A 111 15.66 9.82 6.39
C THR A 111 14.36 9.53 5.66
N SER A 112 13.67 10.59 5.23
CA SER A 112 12.45 10.49 4.43
C SER A 112 12.80 10.65 2.96
N TYR A 113 12.26 9.75 2.14
CA TYR A 113 12.42 9.78 0.70
C TYR A 113 11.07 9.93 0.02
N ARG A 114 11.05 10.76 -1.02
CA ARG A 114 9.91 10.81 -1.94
C ARG A 114 9.96 9.61 -2.87
N VAL A 115 8.82 8.97 -3.10
CA VAL A 115 8.72 7.86 -4.03
C VAL A 115 8.08 8.34 -5.33
N GLU A 116 8.76 8.12 -6.45
CA GLU A 116 8.24 8.44 -7.77
C GLU A 116 8.06 7.15 -8.55
N ILE A 117 6.80 6.81 -8.80
CA ILE A 117 6.39 5.61 -9.53
C ILE A 117 5.60 6.07 -10.76
N PRO A 118 5.96 5.63 -11.98
CA PRO A 118 5.21 6.00 -13.17
C PRO A 118 3.78 5.44 -13.10
N GLN A 119 2.81 6.19 -13.61
CA GLN A 119 1.45 5.70 -13.76
C GLN A 119 1.38 4.58 -14.80
N ILE A 120 0.45 3.66 -14.61
CA ILE A 120 0.18 2.58 -15.55
C ILE A 120 -1.24 2.67 -16.08
N GLU A 121 -1.41 2.24 -17.33
CA GLU A 121 -2.72 2.15 -17.98
C GLU A 121 -3.20 0.70 -17.96
N ILE A 122 -4.43 0.52 -17.45
CA ILE A 122 -5.08 -0.78 -17.33
C ILE A 122 -6.02 -0.97 -18.51
N GLY A 123 -5.66 -1.92 -19.38
CA GLY A 123 -6.49 -2.38 -20.48
C GLY A 123 -7.76 -3.06 -19.98
N GLY A 124 -8.79 -3.10 -20.84
CA GLY A 124 -10.10 -3.67 -20.51
C GLY A 124 -10.03 -5.08 -19.91
N ARG A 125 -11.07 -5.40 -19.13
CA ARG A 125 -11.26 -6.63 -18.35
C ARG A 125 -10.84 -7.88 -19.12
N ILE A 126 -10.19 -8.83 -18.44
CA ILE A 126 -9.90 -10.16 -19.02
C ILE A 126 -11.21 -10.76 -19.55
N SER A 127 -11.35 -10.85 -20.88
CA SER A 127 -12.57 -11.29 -21.56
C SER A 127 -12.93 -12.78 -21.37
N SER A 128 -12.29 -13.48 -20.44
CA SER A 128 -12.51 -14.90 -20.17
C SER A 128 -13.12 -15.18 -18.79
N SER A 129 -13.57 -14.17 -18.06
CA SER A 129 -14.55 -14.41 -16.99
C SER A 129 -15.89 -14.59 -17.67
N ASP A 130 -16.34 -15.83 -17.83
CA ASP A 130 -17.76 -16.10 -18.01
C ASP A 130 -18.54 -15.23 -17.03
N SER A 131 -19.66 -14.68 -17.49
CA SER A 131 -20.58 -13.98 -16.59
C SER A 131 -20.83 -14.91 -15.40
N PRO A 132 -20.78 -14.43 -14.14
CA PRO A 132 -21.13 -15.27 -13.00
C PRO A 132 -22.46 -15.95 -13.35
N PRO A 133 -22.57 -17.29 -13.16
CA PRO A 133 -23.80 -17.99 -13.49
C PRO A 133 -24.95 -17.22 -12.84
N ALA A 134 -25.96 -16.87 -13.64
CA ALA A 134 -27.13 -16.15 -13.15
C ALA A 134 -27.57 -16.85 -11.87
N VAL A 135 -27.58 -16.11 -10.75
CA VAL A 135 -27.99 -16.63 -9.45
C VAL A 135 -29.34 -17.30 -9.67
N ALA A 136 -29.34 -18.63 -9.60
CA ALA A 136 -30.52 -19.43 -9.86
C ALA A 136 -31.51 -19.16 -8.74
N SER A 137 -32.47 -18.28 -9.05
CA SER A 137 -33.69 -17.98 -8.29
C SER A 137 -33.48 -17.45 -6.86
N PRO A 138 -34.41 -16.64 -6.34
CA PRO A 138 -34.41 -16.31 -4.92
C PRO A 138 -34.47 -17.62 -4.13
N VAL A 139 -33.51 -17.79 -3.20
CA VAL A 139 -33.55 -18.85 -2.20
C VAL A 139 -34.91 -18.76 -1.51
N GLU A 140 -35.74 -19.79 -1.65
CA GLU A 140 -36.97 -19.91 -0.85
C GLU A 140 -36.56 -19.86 0.61
N ILE A 141 -36.90 -18.76 1.27
CA ILE A 141 -36.77 -18.64 2.71
C ILE A 141 -37.63 -19.76 3.30
N PRO A 142 -37.07 -20.71 4.08
CA PRO A 142 -37.88 -21.72 4.71
C PRO A 142 -38.93 -21.01 5.58
N LYS A 143 -40.21 -21.36 5.39
CA LYS A 143 -41.30 -20.85 6.21
C LYS A 143 -40.91 -20.92 7.68
N SER A 144 -41.15 -19.83 8.39
CA SER A 144 -40.92 -19.69 9.83
C SER A 144 -41.37 -20.93 10.57
N PHE A 145 -40.46 -21.51 11.35
CA PHE A 145 -40.73 -22.66 12.21
C PHE A 145 -41.89 -22.33 13.17
N PRO A 146 -42.91 -23.19 13.31
CA PRO A 146 -44.08 -22.96 14.16
C PRO A 146 -43.76 -22.92 15.66
N LEU A 147 -42.50 -23.12 16.06
CA LEU A 147 -42.07 -23.04 17.46
C LEU A 147 -42.10 -21.61 18.02
N LEU A 148 -41.93 -20.58 17.19
CA LEU A 148 -41.94 -19.20 17.67
C LEU A 148 -43.34 -18.75 18.11
N GLU A 149 -44.40 -19.18 17.41
CA GLU A 149 -45.78 -18.86 17.77
C GLU A 149 -46.20 -19.52 19.09
N THR A 150 -45.73 -20.75 19.35
CA THR A 150 -46.02 -21.47 20.60
C THR A 150 -45.35 -20.81 21.81
N ILE A 151 -44.13 -20.29 21.66
CA ILE A 151 -43.42 -19.60 22.75
C ILE A 151 -44.08 -18.26 23.06
N ILE A 152 -44.50 -17.51 22.03
CA ILE A 152 -45.18 -16.21 22.22
C ILE A 152 -46.55 -16.42 22.88
N LEU A 153 -47.31 -17.45 22.50
CA LEU A 153 -48.60 -17.74 23.12
C LEU A 153 -48.46 -18.21 24.58
N ALA A 154 -47.42 -18.99 24.90
CA ALA A 154 -47.12 -19.39 26.28
C ALA A 154 -46.70 -18.21 27.17
N LEU A 155 -46.02 -17.20 26.61
CA LEU A 155 -45.59 -16.01 27.35
C LEU A 155 -46.77 -15.05 27.64
N VAL A 156 -47.77 -14.99 26.75
CA VAL A 156 -48.97 -14.15 26.91
C VAL A 156 -49.95 -14.73 27.93
N LEU A 157 -49.92 -16.03 28.22
CA LEU A 157 -50.77 -16.69 29.22
C LEU A 157 -50.20 -16.67 30.66
N LEU A 158 -49.02 -16.07 30.86
CA LEU A 158 -48.35 -15.95 32.16
C LEU A 158 -48.32 -14.51 32.73
N PHE A 159 -49.03 -13.58 32.08
CA PHE A 159 -49.33 -12.22 32.55
C PHE A 159 -50.84 -11.96 32.48
#